data_AF-A0A947UJX1-F1
#
_entry.id   AF-A0A947UJX1-F1
#
_cell.length_a   1.000
_cell.length_b   1.000
_cell.length_c   1.000
_cell.angle_alpha   90.00
_cell.angle_beta   90.00
_cell.angle_gamma   90.00
#
_symmetry.space_group_name_H-M   'P 1'
#
loop_
_entity.id
_entity.type
_entity.pdbx_description
1 polymer ?
#
loop_
_entity_poly.entity_id
_entity_poly.type
_entity_poly.pdbx_seq_one_letter_code
_entity_poly.pdbx_strand_id
1 'polypeptide(L)'
;MGKVQLEMLQIPRMRAWISKQQIFIRSLAWLALVLGLKLVVHLLGWEMLVLSPLHATAVAGGFFILGFILSATIADYKESERLPAEFTAIVENMYEDVLLISRRYPLDIERFREGLLAALDSLRDDVVSGNRETHHHVFALGEFFAQMEKAEVPPNYIVKLKQEQAQLVRNLFRVNYIQSIRFIPSAFFLAKSVLLGTIGLLLLTALEPFSTSFVAIGLIAFVFIYILRLIEVISTPFHPKGSTQDDISLFQVERTAEHLKRRTGNAENGH
;
A
#
# COMPACT_ATOMS: atom_id res chain seq x y z
N MET A 1 -12.61 -47.58 -5.68
CA MET A 1 -13.34 -46.33 -5.33
C MET A 1 -12.54 -45.57 -4.27
N GLY A 2 -11.36 -45.05 -4.65
CA GLY A 2 -10.40 -44.48 -3.68
C GLY A 2 -9.15 -43.84 -4.28
N LYS A 3 -9.17 -43.44 -5.55
CA LYS A 3 -8.04 -42.73 -6.20
C LYS A 3 -8.45 -41.47 -6.99
N VAL A 4 -9.74 -41.16 -7.10
CA VAL A 4 -10.24 -40.04 -7.94
C VAL A 4 -10.60 -38.80 -7.11
N GLN A 5 -10.58 -38.87 -5.78
CA GLN A 5 -10.94 -37.74 -4.91
C GLN A 5 -9.75 -36.90 -4.41
N LEU A 6 -8.49 -37.31 -4.66
CA LEU A 6 -7.33 -36.54 -4.16
C LEU A 6 -6.79 -35.49 -5.15
N GLU A 7 -7.11 -35.57 -6.45
CA GLU A 7 -6.57 -34.61 -7.44
C GLU A 7 -7.39 -33.32 -7.61
N MET A 8 -8.61 -33.26 -7.07
CA MET A 8 -9.52 -32.12 -7.29
C MET A 8 -9.46 -31.02 -6.21
N LEU A 9 -8.59 -31.14 -5.20
CA LEU A 9 -8.53 -30.19 -4.06
C LEU A 9 -7.23 -29.35 -3.95
N GLN A 10 -6.29 -29.48 -4.90
CA GLN A 10 -4.99 -28.76 -4.84
C GLN A 10 -4.78 -27.69 -5.92
N ILE A 11 -5.55 -27.71 -7.01
CA ILE A 11 -5.36 -26.80 -8.16
C ILE A 11 -5.68 -25.31 -7.86
N PRO A 12 -6.65 -24.92 -7.00
CA PRO A 12 -6.89 -23.50 -6.73
C PRO A 12 -5.83 -22.84 -5.82
N ARG A 13 -5.10 -23.61 -5.00
CA ARG A 13 -4.01 -23.06 -4.14
C ARG A 13 -2.77 -22.69 -4.95
N MET A 14 -2.47 -23.45 -6.02
CA MET A 14 -1.27 -23.24 -6.83
C MET A 14 -1.41 -22.04 -7.77
N ARG A 15 -2.59 -21.85 -8.40
CA ARG A 15 -2.90 -20.61 -9.15
C ARG A 15 -2.91 -19.37 -8.25
N ALA A 16 -3.43 -19.48 -7.03
CA ALA A 16 -3.37 -18.40 -6.05
C ALA A 16 -1.92 -18.09 -5.66
N TRP A 17 -1.05 -19.09 -5.46
CA TRP A 17 0.37 -18.91 -5.14
C TRP A 17 1.17 -18.30 -6.30
N ILE A 18 0.89 -18.71 -7.55
CA ILE A 18 1.49 -18.15 -8.77
C ILE A 18 1.01 -16.71 -9.01
N SER A 19 -0.27 -16.40 -8.74
CA SER A 19 -0.79 -15.03 -8.78
C SER A 19 -0.21 -14.14 -7.67
N LYS A 20 0.30 -14.74 -6.60
CA LYS A 20 0.94 -14.07 -5.46
C LYS A 20 2.43 -13.78 -5.70
N GLN A 21 3.08 -14.47 -6.64
CA GLN A 21 4.48 -14.29 -7.02
C GLN A 21 4.64 -13.49 -8.33
N GLN A 22 3.66 -12.67 -8.69
CA GLN A 22 3.67 -11.91 -9.95
C GLN A 22 4.91 -11.02 -10.10
N ILE A 23 5.38 -10.40 -9.01
CA ILE A 23 6.59 -9.58 -9.00
C ILE A 23 7.81 -10.42 -9.39
N PHE A 24 7.96 -11.58 -8.75
CA PHE A 24 9.06 -12.51 -9.01
C PHE A 24 9.01 -13.06 -10.45
N ILE A 25 7.85 -13.54 -10.89
CA ILE A 25 7.68 -14.11 -12.24
C ILE A 25 7.91 -13.06 -13.32
N ARG A 26 7.38 -11.84 -13.16
CA ARG A 26 7.62 -10.73 -14.09
C ARG A 26 9.10 -10.35 -14.10
N SER A 27 9.75 -10.30 -12.93
CA SER A 27 11.20 -10.02 -12.85
C SER A 27 12.01 -11.08 -13.57
N LEU A 28 11.62 -12.36 -13.46
CA LEU A 28 12.26 -13.47 -14.17
C LEU A 28 12.08 -13.36 -15.69
N ALA A 29 10.92 -12.90 -16.17
CA ALA A 29 10.69 -12.65 -17.59
C ALA A 29 11.58 -11.52 -18.13
N TRP A 30 11.73 -10.43 -17.38
CA TRP A 30 12.68 -9.35 -17.72
C TRP A 30 14.13 -9.81 -17.66
N LEU A 31 14.49 -10.65 -16.69
CA LEU A 31 15.81 -11.27 -16.64
C LEU A 31 16.08 -12.10 -17.89
N ALA A 32 15.13 -12.95 -18.30
CA ALA A 32 15.27 -13.75 -19.51
C ALA A 32 15.49 -12.87 -20.75
N LEU A 33 14.82 -11.71 -20.83
CA LEU A 33 15.04 -10.73 -21.88
C LEU A 33 16.45 -10.15 -21.84
N VAL A 34 16.95 -9.75 -20.67
CA VAL A 34 18.32 -9.21 -20.51
C VAL A 34 19.38 -10.26 -20.87
N LEU A 35 19.20 -11.50 -20.44
CA LEU A 35 20.09 -12.61 -20.78
C LEU A 35 20.05 -12.94 -22.28
N GLY A 36 18.86 -12.94 -22.89
CA GLY A 36 18.72 -13.06 -24.34
C GLY A 36 19.46 -11.96 -25.10
N LEU A 37 19.36 -10.71 -24.62
CA LEU A 37 20.10 -9.60 -25.19
C LEU A 37 21.62 -9.77 -25.00
N LYS A 38 22.08 -10.26 -23.85
CA LYS A 38 23.50 -10.56 -23.62
C LYS A 38 24.02 -11.60 -24.63
N LEU A 39 23.24 -12.66 -24.90
CA LEU A 39 23.60 -13.65 -25.92
C LEU A 39 23.72 -13.02 -27.30
N VAL A 40 22.76 -12.20 -27.71
CA VAL A 40 22.79 -11.51 -29.01
C VAL A 40 24.01 -10.60 -29.12
N VAL A 41 24.29 -9.80 -28.10
CA VAL A 41 25.47 -8.91 -28.07
C VAL A 41 26.77 -9.70 -28.18
N HIS A 42 26.88 -10.84 -27.49
CA HIS A 42 28.03 -11.71 -27.57
C HIS A 42 28.18 -12.38 -28.94
N LEU A 43 27.09 -12.91 -29.51
CA LEU A 43 27.10 -13.52 -30.85
C LEU A 43 27.48 -12.53 -31.96
N LEU A 44 27.12 -11.25 -31.79
CA LEU A 44 27.48 -10.18 -32.72
C LEU A 44 28.86 -9.58 -32.46
N GLY A 45 29.55 -9.99 -31.39
CA GLY A 45 30.86 -9.44 -31.01
C GLY A 45 30.80 -7.97 -30.59
N TRP A 46 29.66 -7.48 -30.10
CA TRP A 46 29.45 -6.08 -29.70
C TRP A 46 29.89 -5.77 -28.26
N GLU A 47 30.63 -6.69 -27.63
CA GLU A 47 31.21 -6.51 -26.30
C GLU A 47 32.46 -5.61 -26.36
N MET A 48 32.26 -4.33 -26.65
CA MET A 48 33.33 -3.36 -26.92
C MET A 48 34.04 -2.85 -25.67
N LEU A 49 33.45 -3.03 -24.48
CA LEU A 49 33.98 -2.48 -23.23
C LEU A 49 34.78 -3.53 -22.46
N VAL A 50 35.98 -3.17 -22.00
CA VAL A 50 36.78 -4.04 -21.14
C VAL A 50 36.38 -3.84 -19.68
N LEU A 51 36.31 -4.92 -18.90
CA LEU A 51 36.06 -4.84 -17.47
C LEU A 51 37.06 -3.89 -16.80
N SER A 52 36.54 -2.98 -15.99
CA SER A 52 37.34 -2.01 -15.23
C SER A 52 36.68 -1.70 -13.89
N PRO A 53 37.41 -1.14 -12.91
CA PRO A 53 36.84 -0.75 -11.62
C PRO A 53 35.60 0.16 -11.71
N LEU A 54 35.47 0.94 -12.81
CA LEU A 54 34.30 1.78 -13.06
C LEU A 54 32.99 0.97 -13.10
N HIS A 55 33.03 -0.28 -13.55
CA HIS A 55 31.86 -1.16 -13.59
C HIS A 55 31.37 -1.48 -12.18
N ALA A 56 32.28 -1.83 -11.28
CA ALA A 56 31.96 -2.11 -9.89
C ALA A 56 31.40 -0.86 -9.19
N THR A 57 31.98 0.32 -9.45
CA THR A 57 31.48 1.59 -8.92
C THR A 57 30.09 1.93 -9.48
N ALA A 58 29.84 1.73 -10.77
CA ALA A 58 28.54 1.97 -11.38
C ALA A 58 27.45 1.05 -10.80
N VAL A 59 27.76 -0.25 -10.65
CA VAL A 59 26.86 -1.22 -10.03
C VAL A 59 26.59 -0.87 -8.57
N ALA A 60 27.62 -0.55 -7.79
CA ALA A 60 27.48 -0.16 -6.39
C ALA A 60 26.67 1.14 -6.23
N GLY A 61 26.95 2.15 -7.05
CA GLY A 61 26.19 3.41 -7.07
C GLY A 61 24.73 3.18 -7.45
N GLY A 62 24.46 2.27 -8.39
CA GLY A 62 23.11 1.89 -8.76
C GLY A 62 22.35 1.21 -7.63
N PHE A 63 22.98 0.25 -6.92
CA PHE A 63 22.40 -0.35 -5.73
C PHE A 63 22.14 0.66 -4.62
N PHE A 64 23.05 1.61 -4.41
CA PHE A 64 22.89 2.67 -3.41
C PHE A 64 21.68 3.57 -3.72
N ILE A 65 21.55 4.04 -4.96
CA ILE A 65 20.42 4.88 -5.38
C ILE A 65 19.10 4.12 -5.26
N LEU A 66 19.03 2.88 -5.78
CA LEU A 66 17.83 2.05 -5.67
C LEU A 66 17.48 1.74 -4.22
N GLY A 67 18.48 1.47 -3.37
CA GLY A 67 18.28 1.23 -1.95
C GLY A 67 17.75 2.45 -1.20
N PHE A 68 18.24 3.65 -1.53
CA PHE A 68 17.74 4.90 -0.95
C PHE A 68 16.28 5.15 -1.32
N ILE A 69 15.93 4.97 -2.60
CA ILE A 69 14.54 5.12 -3.08
C ILE A 69 13.64 4.06 -2.42
N LEU A 70 14.08 2.80 -2.37
CA LEU A 70 13.32 1.72 -1.73
C LEU A 70 13.04 2.01 -0.25
N SER A 71 14.07 2.43 0.50
CA SER A 71 13.94 2.80 1.92
C SER A 71 12.89 3.89 2.12
N ALA A 72 12.94 4.94 1.27
CA ALA A 72 12.01 6.04 1.35
C ALA A 72 10.57 5.61 0.98
N THR A 73 10.39 4.75 -0.04
CA THR A 73 9.06 4.19 -0.36
C THR A 73 8.49 3.28 0.73
N ILE A 74 9.35 2.53 1.45
CA ILE A 74 8.90 1.69 2.58
C ILE A 74 8.40 2.55 3.74
N ALA A 75 9.02 3.70 3.99
CA ALA A 75 8.56 4.61 5.03
C ALA A 75 7.14 5.13 4.73
N ASP A 76 6.89 5.55 3.49
CA ASP A 76 5.57 6.02 3.05
C ASP A 76 4.53 4.90 3.05
N TYR A 77 4.93 3.67 2.70
CA TYR A 77 4.08 2.48 2.82
C TYR A 77 3.65 2.23 4.27
N LYS A 78 4.60 2.23 5.21
CA LYS A 78 4.30 2.03 6.64
C LYS A 78 3.41 3.12 7.21
N GLU A 79 3.57 4.34 6.74
CA GLU A 79 2.71 5.44 7.13
C GLU A 79 1.29 5.27 6.59
N SER A 80 1.17 4.80 5.35
CA SER A 80 -0.12 4.44 4.76
C SER A 80 -0.79 3.27 5.49
N GLU A 81 -0.03 2.27 5.94
CA GLU A 81 -0.52 1.10 6.70
C GLU A 81 -1.11 1.48 8.05
N ARG A 82 -0.62 2.56 8.67
CA ARG A 82 -1.14 3.06 9.95
C ARG A 82 -2.52 3.70 9.82
N LEU A 83 -2.83 4.30 8.68
CA LEU A 83 -4.06 5.09 8.50
C LEU A 83 -5.32 4.28 8.87
N PRO A 84 -5.59 3.08 8.30
CA PRO A 84 -6.83 2.37 8.61
C PRO A 84 -6.96 2.04 10.09
N ALA A 85 -5.86 1.71 10.76
CA ALA A 85 -5.85 1.39 12.19
C ALA A 85 -6.17 2.60 13.04
N GLU A 86 -5.54 3.74 12.76
CA GLU A 86 -5.80 4.98 13.50
C GLU A 86 -7.22 5.49 13.22
N PHE A 87 -7.66 5.47 11.96
CA PHE A 87 -8.99 5.92 11.57
C PHE A 87 -10.09 5.10 12.27
N THR A 88 -9.95 3.77 12.28
CA THR A 88 -10.94 2.88 12.90
C THR A 88 -10.95 3.01 14.42
N ALA A 89 -9.78 3.14 15.05
CA ALA A 89 -9.69 3.37 16.49
C ALA A 89 -10.37 4.68 16.91
N ILE A 90 -10.17 5.76 16.16
CA ILE A 90 -10.83 7.04 16.43
C ILE A 90 -12.34 6.93 16.24
N VAL A 91 -12.81 6.32 15.14
CA VAL A 91 -14.24 6.12 14.88
C VAL A 91 -14.91 5.31 15.99
N GLU A 92 -14.27 4.23 16.44
CA GLU A 92 -14.77 3.39 17.52
C GLU A 92 -14.83 4.16 18.85
N ASN A 93 -13.77 4.89 19.20
CA ASN A 93 -13.75 5.75 20.39
C ASN A 93 -14.85 6.82 20.37
N MET A 94 -15.05 7.48 19.23
CA MET A 94 -16.11 8.49 19.07
C MET A 94 -17.49 7.89 19.28
N TYR A 95 -17.76 6.71 18.72
CA TYR A 95 -19.04 6.01 18.89
C TYR A 95 -19.28 5.58 20.34
N GLU A 96 -18.26 5.01 20.98
CA GLU A 96 -18.30 4.58 22.38
C GLU A 96 -18.57 5.75 23.34
N ASP A 97 -17.88 6.88 23.15
CA ASP A 97 -18.10 8.09 23.93
C ASP A 97 -19.52 8.62 23.76
N VAL A 98 -20.00 8.74 22.51
CA VAL A 98 -21.35 9.24 22.22
C VAL A 98 -22.42 8.31 22.80
N LEU A 99 -22.24 6.99 22.76
CA LEU A 99 -23.17 6.06 23.40
C LEU A 99 -23.24 6.27 24.92
N LEU A 100 -22.11 6.54 25.58
CA LEU A 100 -22.12 6.78 27.02
C LEU A 100 -22.77 8.13 27.37
N ILE A 101 -22.54 9.16 26.53
CA ILE A 101 -23.13 10.49 26.70
C ILE A 101 -24.64 10.43 26.46
N SER A 102 -25.12 9.69 25.45
CA SER A 102 -26.54 9.60 25.12
C SER A 102 -27.40 8.97 26.22
N ARG A 103 -26.79 8.23 27.16
CA ARG A 103 -27.51 7.73 28.36
C ARG A 103 -28.00 8.85 29.28
N ARG A 104 -27.43 10.04 29.17
CA ARG A 104 -27.74 11.20 30.03
C ARG A 104 -28.37 12.36 29.27
N TYR A 105 -28.24 12.38 27.95
CA TYR A 105 -28.69 13.49 27.10
C TYR A 105 -29.45 12.95 25.88
N PRO A 106 -30.51 13.65 25.43
CA PRO A 106 -31.34 13.20 24.31
C PRO A 106 -30.61 13.43 22.95
N LEU A 107 -29.69 12.54 22.62
CA LEU A 107 -28.89 12.58 21.40
C LEU A 107 -29.36 11.55 20.37
N ASP A 108 -29.30 11.90 19.09
CA ASP A 108 -29.60 10.99 17.99
C ASP A 108 -28.38 10.13 17.65
N ILE A 109 -28.19 9.06 18.42
CA ILE A 109 -27.05 8.16 18.28
C ILE A 109 -27.03 7.50 16.91
N GLU A 110 -28.21 7.27 16.33
CA GLU A 110 -28.36 6.47 15.12
C GLU A 110 -27.88 7.27 13.92
N ARG A 111 -28.26 8.54 13.83
CA ARG A 111 -27.72 9.45 12.83
C ARG A 111 -26.21 9.64 12.95
N PHE A 112 -25.67 9.70 14.18
CA PHE A 112 -24.22 9.79 14.38
C PHE A 112 -23.50 8.51 13.91
N ARG A 113 -24.06 7.34 14.24
CA ARG A 113 -23.56 6.02 13.82
C ARG A 113 -23.58 5.87 12.30
N GLU A 114 -24.65 6.30 11.63
CA GLU A 114 -24.75 6.31 10.18
C GLU A 114 -23.67 7.20 9.55
N GLY A 115 -23.40 8.38 10.12
CA GLY A 115 -22.31 9.25 9.68
C GLY A 115 -20.93 8.59 9.80
N LEU A 116 -20.67 7.91 10.93
CA LEU A 116 -19.43 7.16 11.13
C LEU A 116 -19.29 5.97 10.16
N LEU A 117 -20.38 5.24 9.90
CA LEU A 117 -20.39 4.15 8.92
C LEU A 117 -20.15 4.66 7.50
N ALA A 118 -20.78 5.77 7.11
CA ALA A 118 -20.54 6.39 5.81
C ALA A 118 -19.07 6.82 5.65
N ALA A 119 -18.45 7.33 6.72
CA ALA A 119 -17.02 7.64 6.72
C ALA A 119 -16.14 6.37 6.58
N LEU A 120 -16.45 5.27 7.26
CA LEU A 120 -15.73 4.00 7.11
C LEU A 120 -15.90 3.38 5.71
N ASP A 121 -17.12 3.39 5.18
CA ASP A 121 -17.43 2.80 3.88
C ASP A 121 -16.76 3.60 2.74
N SER A 122 -16.84 4.93 2.79
CA SER A 122 -16.17 5.80 1.82
C SER A 122 -14.64 5.72 1.89
N LEU A 123 -14.05 5.49 3.08
CA LEU A 123 -12.59 5.44 3.25
C LEU A 123 -11.97 4.41 2.31
N ARG A 124 -12.63 3.26 2.18
CA ARG A 124 -12.18 2.17 1.31
C ARG A 124 -12.10 2.60 -0.15
N ASP A 125 -13.11 3.32 -0.61
CA ASP A 125 -13.17 3.76 -2.00
C ASP A 125 -12.21 4.92 -2.23
N ASP A 126 -12.13 5.89 -1.31
CA ASP A 126 -11.23 7.03 -1.36
C ASP A 126 -9.76 6.60 -1.45
N VAL A 127 -9.31 5.68 -0.59
CA VAL A 127 -7.89 5.26 -0.61
C VAL A 127 -7.51 4.46 -1.86
N VAL A 128 -8.47 3.84 -2.55
CA VAL A 128 -8.18 3.08 -3.78
C VAL A 128 -8.33 3.95 -5.04
N SER A 129 -9.34 4.81 -5.09
CA SER A 129 -9.69 5.59 -6.28
C SER A 129 -9.12 7.01 -6.28
N GLY A 130 -8.69 7.53 -5.13
CA GLY A 130 -8.30 8.92 -4.95
C GLY A 130 -9.50 9.88 -4.82
N ASN A 131 -10.70 9.36 -4.59
CA ASN A 131 -11.87 10.15 -4.22
C ASN A 131 -11.67 10.83 -2.85
N ARG A 132 -12.56 11.77 -2.50
CA ARG A 132 -12.47 12.59 -1.27
C ARG A 132 -13.78 12.65 -0.49
N GLU A 133 -14.63 11.64 -0.65
CA GLU A 133 -15.94 11.58 -0.01
C GLU A 133 -15.86 11.36 1.50
N THR A 134 -14.84 10.63 1.98
CA THR A 134 -14.63 10.41 3.43
C THR A 134 -14.42 11.70 4.18
N HIS A 135 -13.72 12.66 3.56
CA HIS A 135 -13.56 13.99 4.15
C HIS A 135 -14.93 14.67 4.34
N HIS A 136 -15.84 14.55 3.37
CA HIS A 136 -17.17 15.12 3.48
C HIS A 136 -17.98 14.48 4.63
N HIS A 137 -17.96 13.15 4.73
CA HIS A 137 -18.64 12.44 5.81
C HIS A 137 -18.06 12.76 7.21
N VAL A 138 -16.75 12.84 7.34
CA VAL A 138 -16.10 13.24 8.60
C VAL A 138 -16.49 14.65 9.00
N PHE A 139 -16.53 15.61 8.06
CA PHE A 139 -16.93 16.99 8.34
C PHE A 139 -18.42 17.10 8.71
N ALA A 140 -19.29 16.29 8.08
CA ALA A 140 -20.72 16.28 8.36
C ALA A 140 -21.06 15.87 9.82
N LEU A 141 -20.15 15.18 10.52
CA LEU A 141 -20.27 14.92 11.96
C LEU A 141 -20.37 16.21 12.79
N GLY A 142 -19.92 17.35 12.26
CA GLY A 142 -20.03 18.66 12.91
C GLY A 142 -21.46 19.06 13.28
N GLU A 143 -22.46 18.65 12.47
CA GLU A 143 -23.88 18.89 12.74
C GLU A 143 -24.33 18.21 14.04
N PHE A 144 -23.76 17.04 14.36
CA PHE A 144 -24.05 16.34 15.61
C PHE A 144 -23.53 17.12 16.83
N PHE A 145 -22.42 17.84 16.70
CA PHE A 145 -21.92 18.67 17.80
C PHE A 145 -22.85 19.85 18.10
N ALA A 146 -23.50 20.43 17.09
CA ALA A 146 -24.52 21.45 17.29
C ALA A 146 -25.76 20.89 18.04
N GLN A 147 -26.11 19.62 17.82
CA GLN A 147 -27.15 18.94 18.60
C GLN A 147 -26.72 18.76 20.07
N MET A 148 -25.46 18.39 20.31
CA MET A 148 -24.92 18.27 21.68
C MET A 148 -24.94 19.60 22.43
N GLU A 149 -24.61 20.71 21.75
CA GLU A 149 -24.69 22.05 22.34
C GLU A 149 -26.15 22.42 22.72
N LYS A 150 -27.13 22.12 21.87
CA LYS A 150 -28.56 22.32 22.17
C LYS A 150 -29.09 21.43 23.30
N ALA A 151 -28.53 20.24 23.46
CA ALA A 151 -28.86 19.31 24.53
C ALA A 151 -28.12 19.63 25.85
N GLU A 152 -27.42 20.77 25.92
CA GLU A 152 -26.66 21.23 27.09
C GLU A 152 -25.59 20.23 27.56
N VAL A 153 -25.03 19.45 26.62
CA VAL A 153 -23.91 18.56 26.93
C VAL A 153 -22.70 19.41 27.37
N PRO A 154 -22.00 19.04 28.46
CA PRO A 154 -20.85 19.78 28.93
C PRO A 154 -19.77 20.00 27.85
N PRO A 155 -19.19 21.21 27.73
CA PRO A 155 -18.29 21.56 26.64
C PRO A 155 -17.05 20.65 26.51
N ASN A 156 -16.58 20.06 27.61
CA ASN A 156 -15.41 19.16 27.61
C ASN A 156 -15.63 17.91 26.74
N TYR A 157 -16.84 17.34 26.72
CA TYR A 157 -17.17 16.19 25.85
C TYR A 157 -17.19 16.60 24.38
N ILE A 158 -17.75 17.77 24.07
CA ILE A 158 -17.83 18.30 22.71
C ILE A 158 -16.43 18.63 22.18
N VAL A 159 -15.58 19.25 23.00
CA VAL A 159 -14.18 19.55 22.65
C VAL A 159 -13.40 18.27 22.37
N LYS A 160 -13.55 17.22 23.20
CA LYS A 160 -12.92 15.91 22.95
C LYS A 160 -13.32 15.36 21.57
N LEU A 161 -14.62 15.29 21.26
CA LEU A 161 -15.09 14.76 19.98
C LEU A 161 -14.67 15.61 18.77
N LYS A 162 -14.63 16.95 18.91
CA LYS A 162 -14.08 17.85 17.87
C LYS A 162 -12.58 17.59 17.63
N GLN A 163 -11.82 17.27 18.68
CA GLN A 163 -10.41 16.89 18.55
C GLN A 163 -10.24 15.55 17.81
N GLU A 164 -11.08 14.56 18.10
CA GLU A 164 -11.11 13.28 17.38
C GLU A 164 -11.46 13.47 15.90
N GLN A 165 -12.48 14.28 15.59
CA GLN A 165 -12.80 14.65 14.20
C GLN A 165 -11.60 15.31 13.51
N ALA A 166 -10.90 16.23 14.19
CA ALA A 166 -9.71 16.87 13.64
C ALA A 166 -8.56 15.87 13.42
N GLN A 167 -8.44 14.82 14.23
CA GLN A 167 -7.48 13.72 14.01
C GLN A 167 -7.84 12.93 12.75
N LEU A 168 -9.11 12.57 12.55
CA LEU A 168 -9.57 11.91 11.32
C LEU A 168 -9.21 12.74 10.09
N VAL A 169 -9.49 14.05 10.11
CA VAL A 169 -9.18 14.96 9.00
C VAL A 169 -7.68 15.03 8.72
N ARG A 170 -6.84 15.14 9.76
CA ARG A 170 -5.37 15.14 9.61
C ARG A 170 -4.89 13.84 8.97
N ASN A 171 -5.43 12.70 9.40
CA ASN A 171 -5.07 11.40 8.87
C ASN A 171 -5.45 11.25 7.39
N LEU A 172 -6.64 11.72 7.00
CA LEU A 172 -7.07 11.77 5.60
C LEU A 172 -6.14 12.65 4.75
N PHE A 173 -5.76 13.84 5.22
CA PHE A 173 -4.84 14.72 4.49
C PHE A 173 -3.45 14.13 4.31
N ARG A 174 -2.93 13.41 5.31
CA ARG A 174 -1.61 12.76 5.23
C ARG A 174 -1.60 11.70 4.14
N VAL A 175 -2.62 10.84 4.09
CA VAL A 175 -2.71 9.82 3.04
C VAL A 175 -3.01 10.42 1.67
N ASN A 176 -3.91 11.40 1.59
CA ASN A 176 -4.15 12.13 0.34
C ASN A 176 -2.86 12.80 -0.19
N TYR A 177 -2.01 13.32 0.70
CA TYR A 177 -0.71 13.88 0.35
C TYR A 177 0.24 12.79 -0.18
N ILE A 178 0.40 11.66 0.52
CA ILE A 178 1.23 10.52 0.09
C ILE A 178 0.78 10.00 -1.29
N GLN A 179 -0.54 9.90 -1.51
CA GLN A 179 -1.11 9.42 -2.77
C GLN A 179 -0.98 10.42 -3.93
N SER A 180 -1.21 11.71 -3.66
CA SER A 180 -1.16 12.75 -4.68
C SER A 180 0.27 13.10 -5.10
N ILE A 181 1.21 12.96 -4.17
CA ILE A 181 2.63 13.15 -4.41
C ILE A 181 3.25 11.76 -4.49
N ARG A 182 2.81 10.99 -5.50
CA ARG A 182 3.58 9.83 -5.96
C ARG A 182 5.03 10.27 -6.02
N PHE A 183 5.89 9.57 -5.27
CA PHE A 183 7.35 9.74 -5.22
C PHE A 183 7.81 10.39 -6.51
N ILE A 184 8.24 11.66 -6.39
CA ILE A 184 8.58 12.59 -7.49
C ILE A 184 8.79 11.80 -8.78
N PRO A 185 7.97 11.92 -9.84
CA PRO A 185 8.12 11.13 -11.07
C PRO A 185 9.58 11.04 -11.58
N SER A 186 10.37 12.08 -11.30
CA SER A 186 11.82 12.16 -11.47
C SER A 186 12.63 11.08 -10.74
N ALA A 187 12.29 10.68 -9.51
CA ALA A 187 12.94 9.59 -8.76
C ALA A 187 12.71 8.23 -9.42
N PHE A 188 11.50 7.95 -9.91
CA PHE A 188 11.26 6.75 -10.71
C PHE A 188 12.01 6.79 -12.03
N PHE A 189 12.07 7.96 -12.68
CA PHE A 189 12.86 8.14 -13.88
C PHE A 189 14.35 7.90 -13.62
N LEU A 190 14.88 8.41 -12.50
CA LEU A 190 16.24 8.16 -12.04
C LEU A 190 16.49 6.67 -11.76
N ALA A 191 15.59 6.00 -11.05
CA ALA A 191 15.70 4.57 -10.78
C ALA A 191 15.75 3.74 -12.09
N LYS A 192 14.89 4.10 -13.06
CA LYS A 192 14.84 3.47 -14.38
C LYS A 192 16.09 3.77 -15.22
N SER A 193 16.58 5.02 -15.20
CA SER A 193 17.78 5.39 -15.95
C SER A 193 19.03 4.74 -15.39
N VAL A 194 19.16 4.65 -14.06
CA VAL A 194 20.23 3.92 -13.37
C VAL A 194 20.18 2.43 -13.69
N LEU A 195 18.99 1.82 -13.68
CA LEU A 195 18.81 0.42 -14.10
C LEU A 195 19.29 0.19 -15.54
N LEU A 196 18.77 1.01 -16.48
CA LEU A 196 19.09 0.89 -17.90
C LEU A 196 20.56 1.17 -18.17
N GLY A 197 21.15 2.16 -17.50
CA GLY A 197 22.56 2.50 -17.62
C GLY A 197 23.47 1.39 -17.11
N THR A 198 23.18 0.83 -15.93
CA THR A 198 23.97 -0.27 -15.37
C THR A 198 23.83 -1.55 -16.20
N ILE A 199 22.62 -1.93 -16.60
CA ILE A 199 22.41 -3.11 -17.47
C ILE A 199 23.07 -2.89 -18.83
N GLY A 200 22.91 -1.71 -19.44
CA GLY A 200 23.53 -1.36 -20.72
C GLY A 200 25.06 -1.43 -20.66
N LEU A 201 25.66 -0.90 -19.59
CA LEU A 201 27.09 -1.01 -19.33
C LEU A 201 27.53 -2.47 -19.30
N LEU A 202 26.89 -3.30 -18.47
CA LEU A 202 27.24 -4.72 -18.31
C LEU A 202 26.98 -5.57 -19.57
N LEU A 203 25.97 -5.22 -20.36
CA LEU A 203 25.67 -5.89 -21.63
C LEU A 203 26.85 -5.74 -22.60
N LEU A 204 27.40 -4.52 -22.70
CA LEU A 204 28.50 -4.19 -23.61
C LEU A 204 29.89 -4.56 -23.05
N THR A 205 29.98 -5.02 -21.81
CA THR A 205 31.25 -5.46 -21.20
C THR A 205 31.64 -6.86 -21.65
N ALA A 206 32.86 -6.98 -22.18
CA ALA A 206 33.55 -8.25 -22.40
C ALA A 206 34.11 -8.78 -21.07
N LEU A 207 33.74 -10.01 -20.74
CA LEU A 207 34.31 -10.75 -19.62
C LEU A 207 34.49 -12.21 -20.04
N GLU A 208 35.74 -12.66 -20.01
CA GLU A 208 36.09 -14.04 -20.29
C GLU A 208 36.33 -14.82 -18.99
N PRO A 209 35.85 -16.08 -18.89
CA PRO A 209 34.96 -16.78 -19.84
C PRO A 209 33.55 -16.20 -19.91
N PHE A 210 32.87 -16.35 -21.05
CA PHE A 210 31.50 -15.86 -21.26
C PHE A 210 30.51 -16.36 -20.20
N SER A 211 30.66 -17.59 -19.71
CA SER A 211 29.82 -18.15 -18.66
C SER A 211 29.84 -17.30 -17.38
N THR A 212 31.01 -16.78 -16.99
CA THR A 212 31.16 -15.88 -15.85
C THR A 212 30.43 -14.56 -16.09
N SER A 213 30.58 -13.99 -17.29
CA SER A 213 29.86 -12.78 -17.72
C SER A 213 28.34 -12.95 -17.62
N PHE A 214 27.86 -14.08 -18.17
CA PHE A 214 26.45 -14.42 -18.27
C PHE A 214 25.80 -14.59 -16.89
N VAL A 215 26.48 -15.28 -15.97
CA VAL A 215 26.01 -15.44 -14.59
C VAL A 215 26.04 -14.12 -13.83
N ALA A 216 27.12 -13.34 -13.96
CA ALA A 216 27.27 -12.07 -13.24
C ALA A 216 26.21 -11.05 -13.64
N ILE A 217 26.01 -10.84 -14.95
CA ILE A 217 24.95 -9.94 -15.43
C ILE A 217 23.57 -10.46 -15.04
N GLY A 218 23.36 -11.78 -15.09
CA GLY A 218 22.08 -12.37 -14.70
C GLY A 218 21.73 -12.09 -13.24
N LEU A 219 22.69 -12.29 -12.33
CA LEU A 219 22.50 -12.01 -10.91
C LEU A 219 22.25 -10.52 -10.66
N ILE A 220 23.12 -9.64 -11.18
CA ILE A 220 23.01 -8.19 -10.97
C ILE A 220 21.70 -7.66 -11.56
N ALA A 221 21.39 -8.01 -12.81
CA ALA A 221 20.16 -7.57 -13.47
C ALA A 221 18.92 -8.05 -12.74
N PHE A 222 18.90 -9.31 -12.27
CA PHE A 222 17.78 -9.83 -11.50
C PHE A 222 17.51 -9.00 -10.25
N VAL A 223 18.54 -8.73 -9.44
CA VAL A 223 18.37 -7.97 -8.20
C VAL A 223 17.92 -6.53 -8.50
N PHE A 224 18.54 -5.88 -9.48
CA PHE A 224 18.18 -4.53 -9.89
C PHE A 224 16.73 -4.41 -10.41
N ILE A 225 16.33 -5.33 -11.29
CA ILE A 225 14.96 -5.41 -11.82
C ILE A 225 13.98 -5.66 -10.68
N TYR A 226 14.31 -6.59 -9.79
CA TYR A 226 13.45 -6.96 -8.67
C TYR A 226 13.25 -5.79 -7.70
N ILE A 227 14.34 -5.08 -7.33
CA ILE A 227 14.24 -3.89 -6.48
C ILE A 227 13.38 -2.82 -7.15
N LEU A 228 13.61 -2.51 -8.44
CA LEU A 228 12.79 -1.52 -9.14
C LEU A 228 11.31 -1.89 -9.12
N ARG A 229 10.98 -3.16 -9.38
CA ARG A 229 9.61 -3.68 -9.35
C ARG A 229 9.00 -3.61 -7.97
N LEU A 230 9.79 -3.90 -6.93
CA LEU A 230 9.36 -3.79 -5.55
C LEU A 230 9.04 -2.33 -5.20
N ILE A 231 9.87 -1.37 -5.60
CA ILE A 231 9.61 0.07 -5.44
C ILE A 231 8.29 0.43 -6.13
N GLU A 232 8.07 0.00 -7.38
CA GLU A 232 6.82 0.28 -8.12
C GLU A 232 5.59 -0.24 -7.37
N VAL A 233 5.64 -1.46 -6.82
CA VAL A 233 4.51 -2.05 -6.09
C VAL A 233 4.26 -1.34 -4.76
N ILE A 234 5.30 -1.14 -3.95
CA ILE A 234 5.18 -0.53 -2.61
C ILE A 234 4.73 0.93 -2.70
N SER A 235 5.10 1.63 -3.78
CA SER A 235 4.68 3.02 -4.01
C SER A 235 3.18 3.22 -4.23
N THR A 236 2.45 2.13 -4.46
CA THR A 236 0.99 2.08 -4.53
C THR A 236 0.47 1.21 -3.38
N PRO A 237 0.32 1.79 -2.17
CA PRO A 237 0.06 1.00 -0.95
C PRO A 237 -1.38 0.46 -0.86
N PHE A 238 -2.32 1.10 -1.55
CA PHE A 238 -3.73 0.71 -1.62
C PHE A 238 -4.10 0.26 -3.01
N HIS A 239 -4.82 -0.84 -3.07
CA HIS A 239 -5.05 -1.62 -4.27
C HIS A 239 -6.46 -2.22 -4.21
N PRO A 240 -7.17 -2.36 -5.35
CA PRO A 240 -8.43 -3.10 -5.39
C PRO A 240 -8.22 -4.55 -4.89
N LYS A 241 -9.12 -5.06 -4.05
CA LYS A 241 -8.98 -6.38 -3.40
C LYS A 241 -8.45 -7.46 -4.36
N GLY A 242 -7.27 -8.01 -4.05
CA GLY A 242 -6.69 -9.18 -4.74
C GLY A 242 -5.64 -8.88 -5.80
N SER A 243 -5.12 -7.65 -5.93
CA SER A 243 -4.04 -7.37 -6.89
C SER A 243 -2.64 -7.73 -6.39
N THR A 244 -2.28 -7.49 -5.12
CA THR A 244 -0.93 -7.82 -4.60
C THR A 244 -0.95 -8.31 -3.15
N GLN A 245 0.09 -9.04 -2.71
CA GLN A 245 0.20 -9.49 -1.31
C GLN A 245 0.56 -8.36 -0.34
N ASP A 246 1.17 -7.31 -0.87
CA ASP A 246 1.64 -6.14 -0.13
C ASP A 246 0.54 -5.07 -0.01
N ASP A 247 -0.72 -5.44 -0.21
CA ASP A 247 -1.85 -4.53 -0.11
C ASP A 247 -2.20 -4.32 1.38
N ILE A 248 -2.34 -3.06 1.80
CA ILE A 248 -2.77 -2.76 3.16
C ILE A 248 -4.17 -3.33 3.38
N SER A 249 -4.32 -4.20 4.37
CA SER A 249 -5.61 -4.81 4.67
C SER A 249 -6.56 -3.78 5.29
N LEU A 250 -7.71 -3.57 4.67
CA LEU A 250 -8.80 -2.77 5.23
C LEU A 250 -9.70 -3.55 6.20
N PHE A 251 -9.26 -4.74 6.61
CA PHE A 251 -10.00 -5.64 7.50
C PHE A 251 -10.48 -4.95 8.79
N GLN A 252 -9.69 -4.03 9.34
CA GLN A 252 -10.06 -3.28 10.53
C GLN A 252 -11.24 -2.35 10.27
N VAL A 253 -11.33 -1.73 9.08
CA VAL A 253 -12.47 -0.89 8.67
C VAL A 253 -13.75 -1.72 8.65
N GLU A 254 -13.67 -2.90 8.05
CA GLU A 254 -14.81 -3.82 7.96
C GLU A 254 -15.23 -4.35 9.34
N ARG A 255 -14.26 -4.71 10.19
CA ARG A 255 -14.53 -5.18 11.56
C ARG A 255 -15.15 -4.09 12.44
N THR A 256 -14.67 -2.85 12.36
CA THR A 256 -15.23 -1.72 13.11
C THR A 256 -16.62 -1.38 12.59
N ALA A 257 -16.86 -1.41 11.27
CA ALA A 257 -18.19 -1.24 10.72
C ALA A 257 -19.17 -2.32 11.19
N GLU A 258 -18.74 -3.60 11.26
CA GLU A 258 -19.54 -4.68 11.84
C GLU A 258 -19.83 -4.47 13.34
N HIS A 259 -18.84 -4.00 14.10
CA HIS A 259 -18.99 -3.70 15.53
C HIS A 259 -20.05 -2.61 15.76
N LEU A 260 -19.94 -1.47 15.06
CA LEU A 260 -20.92 -0.39 15.10
C LEU A 260 -22.33 -0.85 14.70
N LYS A 261 -22.45 -1.77 13.73
CA LYS A 261 -23.74 -2.34 13.32
C LYS A 261 -24.35 -3.26 14.38
N ARG A 262 -23.55 -4.07 15.07
CA ARG A 262 -24.03 -5.01 16.10
C ARG A 262 -24.41 -4.33 17.40
N ARG A 263 -23.71 -3.26 17.79
CA ARG A 263 -23.88 -2.68 19.11
C ARG A 263 -25.24 -2.00 19.33
N THR A 264 -25.90 -1.53 18.28
CA THR A 264 -27.27 -0.97 18.35
C THR A 264 -28.30 -2.04 18.73
N GLY A 265 -28.17 -3.26 18.19
CA GLY A 265 -29.11 -4.36 18.47
C GLY A 265 -29.11 -4.83 19.93
N ASN A 266 -28.05 -4.53 20.70
CA ASN A 266 -28.00 -4.81 22.13
C ASN A 266 -28.39 -3.61 23.01
N ALA A 267 -28.35 -2.38 22.48
CA ALA A 267 -28.79 -1.19 23.21
C ALA A 267 -30.33 -1.15 23.34
N GLU A 268 -31.07 -1.68 22.35
CA GLU A 268 -32.53 -1.80 22.41
C GLU A 268 -33.03 -2.92 23.34
N ASN A 269 -32.21 -3.94 23.59
CA ASN A 269 -32.56 -5.12 24.39
C ASN A 269 -32.10 -5.02 25.87
N GLY A 270 -31.59 -3.86 26.29
CA GLY A 270 -31.00 -3.61 27.62
C GLY A 270 -31.88 -2.78 28.55
N HIS A 271 -33.20 -2.96 28.50
CA HIS A 271 -34.16 -2.45 29.47
C HIS A 271 -34.66 -3.57 30.39
#